data_AF-A0A3M0XMP5-F1
#
_entry.id   AF-A0A3M0XMP5-F1
#
_cell.length_a   1.000
_cell.length_b   1.000
_cell.length_c   1.000
_cell.angle_alpha   90.00
_cell.angle_beta   90.00
_cell.angle_gamma   90.00
#
_symmetry.space_group_name_H-M   'P 1'
#
loop_
_entity.id
_entity.type
_entity.pdbx_description
1 polymer ?
#
loop_
_entity_poly.entity_id
_entity_poly.type
_entity_poly.pdbx_seq_one_letter_code
_entity_poly.pdbx_strand_id
1 'polypeptide(L)'
;MSAAAAQAQLAREWAGGSSDDFHDPANWVDGLPPGPGDIALFNFDGPATILLQGIGASTESLMVQGGADLTLDLTGATYQLGSLSPRGLSVASAPGDAASLTFVNGTILGGRAFVGSTVGAAGALTLRGGAVSAALNDRLIVGLGGEGALSILDGAELVSGHVFAGGSSSADPTAPFRSQADILVKGPGSRWVINSQLWLGGFFDETGRGGDGGSARMRVLDGAEVIVGSASVAPTRGAEASLTISGQGTHWDGTIFVGGRRHSDPFVVTASAGVGSVVISDGAFVEAVCLAVGTSFDSKGDMTVIGPGTHVVAGVAPGGFSCETDVGVFGEGSLSVMRGGRVDASITTAVGFTPGVGTPSLVVDGAGSVFATPEFVIGGNARINIRAGG
;
A
#
# COMPACT_ATOMS: atom_id res chain seq x y z
N MET A 1 28.96 -29.77 -6.57
CA MET A 1 27.98 -29.08 -5.69
C MET A 1 27.41 -30.14 -4.76
N SER A 2 27.83 -30.17 -3.49
CA SER A 2 27.22 -31.06 -2.50
C SER A 2 25.85 -30.49 -2.15
N ALA A 3 24.80 -31.32 -2.21
CA ALA A 3 23.52 -30.95 -1.64
C ALA A 3 23.73 -30.76 -0.13
N ALA A 4 23.75 -29.51 0.33
CA ALA A 4 23.62 -29.24 1.75
C ALA A 4 22.28 -29.85 2.17
N ALA A 5 22.30 -30.74 3.17
CA ALA A 5 21.07 -31.30 3.70
C ALA A 5 20.19 -30.14 4.17
N ALA A 6 18.95 -30.08 3.69
CA ALA A 6 18.00 -29.08 4.13
C ALA A 6 17.83 -29.24 5.65
N GLN A 7 18.29 -28.24 6.40
CA GLN A 7 18.04 -28.18 7.84
C GLN A 7 16.52 -28.02 8.02
N ALA A 8 15.93 -28.85 8.88
CA ALA A 8 14.51 -28.74 9.18
C ALA A 8 14.25 -27.37 9.82
N GLN A 9 13.28 -26.63 9.28
CA GLN A 9 12.84 -25.36 9.84
C GLN A 9 12.17 -25.62 11.20
N LEU A 10 12.78 -25.13 12.29
CA LEU A 10 12.25 -25.26 13.64
C LEU A 10 11.62 -23.93 14.06
N ALA A 11 10.39 -23.99 14.58
CA ALA A 11 9.78 -22.84 15.25
C ALA A 11 10.29 -22.77 16.69
N ARG A 12 11.02 -21.69 17.00
CA ARG A 12 11.47 -21.36 18.36
C ARG A 12 10.48 -20.37 18.93
N GLU A 13 9.82 -20.75 20.02
CA GLU A 13 8.82 -19.92 20.68
C GLU A 13 9.46 -19.11 21.80
N TRP A 14 9.16 -17.82 21.85
CA TRP A 14 9.56 -16.95 22.94
C TRP A 14 8.78 -17.32 24.21
N ALA A 15 9.50 -17.78 25.23
CA ALA A 15 8.93 -18.11 26.54
C ALA A 15 8.74 -16.86 27.43
N GLY A 16 9.50 -15.80 27.13
CA GLY A 16 9.80 -14.76 28.11
C GLY A 16 10.77 -15.27 29.19
N GLY A 17 11.55 -14.37 29.77
CA GLY A 17 12.52 -14.74 30.80
C GLY A 17 12.95 -13.55 31.65
N SER A 18 14.14 -13.64 32.26
CA SER A 18 14.65 -12.60 33.15
C SER A 18 15.23 -11.39 32.42
N SER A 19 15.42 -11.48 31.10
CA SER A 19 15.92 -10.40 30.25
C SER A 19 14.97 -10.15 29.08
N ASP A 20 15.18 -9.04 28.37
CA ASP A 20 14.51 -8.67 27.12
C ASP A 20 15.41 -8.91 25.89
N ASP A 21 16.56 -9.57 26.06
CA ASP A 21 17.53 -9.82 24.99
C ASP A 21 17.07 -10.98 24.09
N PHE A 22 16.95 -10.72 22.79
CA PHE A 22 16.62 -11.72 21.78
C PHE A 22 17.60 -12.90 21.79
N HIS A 23 18.88 -12.65 22.11
CA HIS A 23 19.96 -13.64 22.06
C HIS A 23 20.13 -14.42 23.36
N ASP A 24 19.39 -14.10 24.42
CA ASP A 24 19.44 -14.85 25.68
C ASP A 24 18.69 -16.18 25.55
N PRO A 25 19.37 -17.33 25.64
CA PRO A 25 18.74 -18.63 25.51
C PRO A 25 17.64 -18.88 26.56
N ALA A 26 17.71 -18.23 27.73
CA ALA A 26 16.70 -18.37 28.78
C ALA A 26 15.33 -17.80 28.39
N ASN A 27 15.24 -16.98 27.34
CA ASN A 27 14.00 -16.39 26.87
C ASN A 27 13.24 -17.26 25.85
N TRP A 28 13.82 -18.40 25.44
CA TRP A 28 13.24 -19.31 24.44
C TRP A 28 12.83 -20.64 25.08
N VAL A 29 11.68 -21.19 24.67
CA VAL A 29 11.08 -22.39 25.30
C VAL A 29 12.02 -23.59 25.31
N ASP A 30 12.82 -23.77 24.27
CA ASP A 30 13.77 -24.88 24.13
C ASP A 30 15.21 -24.51 24.53
N GLY A 31 15.40 -23.32 25.11
CA GLY A 31 16.70 -22.85 25.55
C GLY A 31 17.64 -22.49 24.40
N LEU A 32 17.12 -22.20 23.20
CA LEU A 32 17.92 -21.86 22.02
C LEU A 32 17.31 -20.68 21.24
N PRO A 33 18.03 -19.55 21.11
CA PRO A 33 17.61 -18.47 20.22
C PRO A 33 17.53 -18.94 18.76
N PRO A 34 16.56 -18.44 17.98
CA PRO A 34 16.40 -18.81 16.58
C PRO A 34 17.58 -18.29 15.75
N GLY A 35 18.14 -19.18 14.95
CA GLY A 35 19.20 -18.87 14.00
C GLY A 35 18.72 -18.91 12.54
N PRO A 36 19.66 -18.84 11.57
CA PRO A 36 19.35 -18.98 10.15
C PRO A 36 18.63 -20.30 9.88
N GLY A 37 17.49 -20.25 9.18
CA GLY A 37 16.66 -21.43 8.91
C GLY A 37 15.52 -21.65 9.92
N ASP A 38 15.57 -21.04 11.11
CA ASP A 38 14.53 -21.18 12.13
C ASP A 38 13.40 -20.13 11.97
N ILE A 39 12.26 -20.37 12.60
CA ILE A 39 11.18 -19.38 12.75
C ILE A 39 11.26 -18.79 14.17
N ALA A 40 11.40 -17.48 14.27
CA ALA A 40 11.15 -16.76 15.52
C ALA A 40 9.64 -16.60 15.72
N LEU A 41 9.08 -17.30 16.70
CA LEU A 41 7.65 -17.28 17.01
C LEU A 41 7.40 -16.51 18.32
N PHE A 42 6.60 -15.46 18.22
CA PHE A 42 6.10 -14.67 19.33
C PHE A 42 4.59 -14.89 19.46
N ASN A 43 4.18 -15.68 20.44
CA ASN A 43 2.80 -16.08 20.67
C ASN A 43 2.46 -15.98 22.17
N PHE A 44 2.32 -14.74 22.64
CA PHE A 44 1.97 -14.41 24.03
C PHE A 44 0.87 -13.35 24.02
N ASP A 45 0.28 -13.06 25.18
CA ASP A 45 -0.74 -12.02 25.31
C ASP A 45 -0.15 -10.74 25.91
N GLY A 46 -0.47 -9.61 25.28
CA GLY A 46 -0.11 -8.28 25.78
C GLY A 46 1.24 -7.75 25.29
N PRO A 47 1.69 -6.61 25.83
CA PRO A 47 2.85 -5.89 25.32
C PRO A 47 4.18 -6.47 25.78
N ALA A 48 5.16 -6.54 24.87
CA ALA A 48 6.55 -6.83 25.19
C ALA A 48 7.51 -5.97 24.34
N THR A 49 8.65 -5.61 24.91
CA THR A 49 9.77 -5.02 24.17
C THR A 49 10.94 -5.99 24.19
N ILE A 50 11.52 -6.27 23.03
CA ILE A 50 12.66 -7.18 22.87
C ILE A 50 13.79 -6.42 22.19
N LEU A 51 15.00 -6.60 22.72
CA LEU A 51 16.21 -5.90 22.32
C LEU A 51 17.15 -6.83 21.55
N LEU A 52 17.79 -6.32 20.49
CA LEU A 52 18.90 -7.04 19.81
C LEU A 52 20.29 -6.73 20.39
N GLN A 53 20.40 -5.78 21.32
CA GLN A 53 21.66 -5.39 21.98
C GLN A 53 22.81 -5.06 21.00
N GLY A 54 22.49 -4.49 19.83
CA GLY A 54 23.43 -4.16 18.77
C GLY A 54 23.95 -5.38 17.98
N ILE A 55 23.51 -6.59 18.32
CA ILE A 55 23.89 -7.84 17.67
C ILE A 55 22.80 -8.19 16.65
N GLY A 56 23.18 -8.25 15.38
CA GLY A 56 22.26 -8.66 14.31
C GLY A 56 21.71 -10.06 14.53
N ALA A 57 20.50 -10.31 14.03
CA ALA A 57 19.85 -11.61 14.07
C ALA A 57 19.45 -12.02 12.65
N SER A 58 19.45 -13.32 12.37
CA SER A 58 18.91 -13.85 11.12
C SER A 58 18.09 -15.09 11.37
N THR A 59 16.90 -15.12 10.77
CA THR A 59 15.93 -16.22 10.86
C THR A 59 15.34 -16.48 9.49
N GLU A 60 14.75 -17.65 9.26
CA GLU A 60 13.99 -17.89 8.04
C GLU A 60 12.66 -17.11 8.05
N SER A 61 12.02 -17.00 9.21
CA SER A 61 10.77 -16.24 9.34
C SER A 61 10.60 -15.63 10.74
N LEU A 62 9.84 -14.55 10.80
CA LEU A 62 9.39 -13.89 12.02
C LEU A 62 7.85 -13.91 12.06
N MET A 63 7.30 -14.56 13.08
CA MET A 63 5.86 -14.74 13.25
C MET A 63 5.41 -14.15 14.59
N VAL A 64 4.44 -13.24 14.52
CA VAL A 64 3.78 -12.64 15.69
C VAL A 64 2.29 -13.00 15.63
N GLN A 65 1.81 -13.72 16.65
CA GLN A 65 0.50 -14.38 16.67
C GLN A 65 -0.21 -14.21 18.02
N GLY A 66 -1.43 -14.74 18.15
CA GLY A 66 -2.21 -14.65 19.38
C GLY A 66 -2.61 -13.20 19.68
N GLY A 67 -2.45 -12.77 20.93
CA GLY A 67 -2.68 -11.40 21.39
C GLY A 67 -1.40 -10.57 21.57
N ALA A 68 -0.31 -10.93 20.88
CA ALA A 68 1.01 -10.35 21.11
C ALA A 68 1.08 -8.90 20.61
N ASP A 69 1.55 -7.99 21.46
CA ASP A 69 1.91 -6.61 21.09
C ASP A 69 3.43 -6.42 21.23
N LEU A 70 4.15 -6.77 20.17
CA LEU A 70 5.61 -6.83 20.18
C LEU A 70 6.23 -5.52 19.69
N THR A 71 7.14 -4.96 20.47
CA THR A 71 8.14 -4.00 19.99
C THR A 71 9.50 -4.67 19.88
N LEU A 72 10.09 -4.69 18.69
CA LEU A 72 11.46 -5.13 18.46
C LEU A 72 12.36 -3.90 18.29
N ASP A 73 13.14 -3.59 19.33
CA ASP A 73 14.16 -2.56 19.28
C ASP A 73 15.46 -3.16 18.76
N LEU A 74 15.83 -2.77 17.55
CA LEU A 74 16.98 -3.29 16.87
C LEU A 74 18.28 -2.67 17.40
N THR A 75 18.23 -1.57 18.16
CA THR A 75 19.41 -0.93 18.81
C THR A 75 20.59 -0.66 17.85
N GLY A 76 20.28 -0.32 16.59
CA GLY A 76 21.20 -0.09 15.49
C GLY A 76 21.58 -1.35 14.69
N ALA A 77 21.12 -2.53 15.11
CA ALA A 77 21.40 -3.80 14.46
C ALA A 77 20.55 -4.04 13.20
N THR A 78 20.90 -5.10 12.46
CA THR A 78 20.10 -5.61 11.34
C THR A 78 19.42 -6.92 11.72
N TYR A 79 18.12 -7.02 11.45
CA TYR A 79 17.35 -8.26 11.50
C TYR A 79 17.10 -8.75 10.07
N GLN A 80 17.61 -9.94 9.74
CA GLN A 80 17.53 -10.50 8.39
C GLN A 80 16.64 -11.74 8.32
N LEU A 81 15.59 -11.66 7.51
CA LEU A 81 14.68 -12.74 7.17
C LEU A 81 15.15 -13.51 5.94
N GLY A 82 14.90 -14.82 5.92
CA GLY A 82 15.06 -15.67 4.76
C GLY A 82 14.25 -15.16 3.55
N SER A 83 14.85 -15.22 2.37
CA SER A 83 14.21 -14.74 1.12
C SER A 83 13.29 -15.76 0.47
N LEU A 84 13.35 -17.04 0.88
CA LEU A 84 12.65 -18.14 0.23
C LEU A 84 11.39 -18.59 0.98
N SER A 85 11.24 -18.22 2.24
CA SER A 85 10.03 -18.55 3.00
C SER A 85 8.79 -17.92 2.36
N PRO A 86 7.71 -18.71 2.19
CA PRO A 86 6.43 -18.17 1.76
C PRO A 86 5.84 -17.17 2.76
N ARG A 87 6.35 -17.09 4.00
CA ARG A 87 5.86 -16.24 5.10
C ARG A 87 6.99 -15.55 5.86
N GLY A 88 7.93 -14.90 5.15
CA GLY A 88 9.10 -14.23 5.74
C GLY A 88 8.78 -13.43 7.02
N LEU A 89 7.96 -12.38 6.91
CA LEU A 89 7.38 -11.67 8.05
C LEU A 89 5.88 -11.93 8.12
N SER A 90 5.35 -12.24 9.31
CA SER A 90 3.93 -12.51 9.48
C SER A 90 3.42 -11.95 10.80
N VAL A 91 2.37 -11.13 10.75
CA VAL A 91 1.68 -10.56 11.91
C VAL A 91 0.19 -10.90 11.82
N ALA A 92 -0.30 -11.66 12.79
CA ALA A 92 -1.67 -12.21 12.84
C ALA A 92 -2.04 -13.01 11.57
N SER A 93 -1.78 -14.32 11.61
CA SER A 93 -1.87 -15.20 10.42
C SER A 93 -2.79 -16.40 10.59
N ALA A 94 -3.33 -16.60 11.79
CA ALA A 94 -4.37 -17.57 12.08
C ALA A 94 -5.70 -16.87 12.40
N PRO A 95 -6.85 -17.51 12.11
CA PRO A 95 -8.15 -16.98 12.53
C PRO A 95 -8.19 -16.75 14.05
N GLY A 96 -8.62 -15.58 14.48
CA GLY A 96 -8.67 -15.20 15.89
C GLY A 96 -7.41 -14.50 16.41
N ASP A 97 -6.31 -14.49 15.65
CA ASP A 97 -5.13 -13.69 16.00
C ASP A 97 -5.48 -12.20 16.01
N ALA A 98 -4.97 -11.45 16.99
CA ALA A 98 -5.05 -10.00 17.11
C ALA A 98 -3.70 -9.48 17.61
N ALA A 99 -2.73 -9.34 16.70
CA ALA A 99 -1.33 -9.11 17.05
C ALA A 99 -0.75 -7.83 16.40
N SER A 100 0.21 -7.21 17.07
CA SER A 100 0.95 -6.05 16.59
C SER A 100 2.46 -6.25 16.67
N LEU A 101 3.17 -5.67 15.71
CA LEU A 101 4.62 -5.62 15.64
C LEU A 101 5.08 -4.19 15.34
N THR A 102 5.94 -3.65 16.19
CA THR A 102 6.61 -2.37 15.99
C THR A 102 8.11 -2.58 15.89
N PHE A 103 8.74 -2.10 14.82
CA PHE A 103 10.20 -1.99 14.75
C PHE A 103 10.67 -0.58 15.08
N VAL A 104 11.73 -0.49 15.89
CA VAL A 104 12.44 0.75 16.20
C VAL A 104 13.96 0.57 16.07
N ASN A 105 14.66 1.68 15.78
CA ASN A 105 16.13 1.81 15.80
C ASN A 105 16.93 0.72 15.06
N GLY A 106 16.78 0.53 13.74
CA GLY A 106 17.70 -0.35 13.01
C GLY A 106 17.20 -0.78 11.64
N THR A 107 17.74 -1.88 11.11
CA THR A 107 17.46 -2.32 9.74
C THR A 107 16.73 -3.66 9.71
N ILE A 108 15.69 -3.78 8.88
CA ILE A 108 14.99 -5.04 8.58
C ILE A 108 15.23 -5.39 7.12
N LEU A 109 15.72 -6.60 6.85
CA LEU A 109 15.88 -7.12 5.50
C LEU A 109 15.03 -8.38 5.33
N GLY A 110 14.21 -8.45 4.29
CA GLY A 110 13.38 -9.62 4.03
C GLY A 110 12.77 -9.65 2.62
N GLY A 111 12.06 -10.74 2.33
CA GLY A 111 11.35 -10.93 1.07
C GLY A 111 9.89 -10.52 1.18
N ARG A 112 9.09 -11.34 1.86
CA ARG A 112 7.63 -11.20 1.95
C ARG A 112 7.18 -10.78 3.34
N ALA A 113 6.10 -10.01 3.41
CA ALA A 113 5.42 -9.67 4.65
C ALA A 113 3.90 -9.81 4.52
N PHE A 114 3.29 -10.34 5.58
CA PHE A 114 1.85 -10.59 5.69
C PHE A 114 1.34 -9.97 7.00
N VAL A 115 0.32 -9.12 6.90
CA VAL A 115 -0.24 -8.42 8.05
C VAL A 115 -1.75 -8.59 8.03
N GLY A 116 -2.31 -9.37 8.97
CA GLY A 116 -3.74 -9.66 9.01
C GLY A 116 -4.26 -10.36 7.76
N SER A 117 -3.48 -11.33 7.24
CA SER A 117 -3.72 -11.93 5.92
C SER A 117 -4.59 -13.19 5.94
N THR A 118 -5.38 -13.39 6.99
CA THR A 118 -6.24 -14.56 7.16
C THR A 118 -7.60 -14.12 7.67
N VAL A 119 -8.66 -14.79 7.22
CA VAL A 119 -10.03 -14.52 7.66
C VAL A 119 -10.14 -14.59 9.19
N GLY A 120 -10.63 -13.51 9.78
CA GLY A 120 -10.78 -13.38 11.23
C GLY A 120 -9.49 -13.05 11.99
N ALA A 121 -8.38 -12.76 11.30
CA ALA A 121 -7.15 -12.25 11.90
C ALA A 121 -7.09 -10.72 11.81
N ALA A 122 -6.51 -10.08 12.83
CA ALA A 122 -6.26 -8.65 12.90
C ALA A 122 -4.76 -8.39 13.17
N GLY A 123 -4.02 -7.89 12.18
CA GLY A 123 -2.58 -7.66 12.28
C GLY A 123 -2.22 -6.19 12.15
N ALA A 124 -1.20 -5.73 12.88
CA ALA A 124 -0.65 -4.39 12.73
C ALA A 124 0.89 -4.40 12.65
N LEU A 125 1.46 -3.75 11.63
CA LEU A 125 2.89 -3.55 11.46
C LEU A 125 3.22 -2.06 11.52
N THR A 126 4.13 -1.66 12.40
CA THR A 126 4.61 -0.28 12.53
C THR A 126 6.12 -0.20 12.37
N LEU A 127 6.58 0.72 11.51
CA LEU A 127 7.96 1.18 11.44
C LEU A 127 8.01 2.59 12.02
N ARG A 128 8.83 2.81 13.06
CA ARG A 128 8.86 4.10 13.75
C ARG A 128 10.27 4.61 14.01
N GLY A 129 10.50 5.86 13.61
CA GLY A 129 11.72 6.61 13.91
C GLY A 129 12.69 6.64 12.74
N GLY A 130 13.37 7.78 12.57
CA GLY A 130 14.31 8.03 11.46
C GLY A 130 15.55 7.12 11.39
N ALA A 131 15.77 6.27 12.40
CA ALA A 131 16.79 5.24 12.39
C ALA A 131 16.28 3.88 11.87
N VAL A 132 14.99 3.76 11.54
CA VAL A 132 14.40 2.53 11.00
C VAL A 132 14.43 2.53 9.48
N SER A 133 15.03 1.49 8.91
CA SER A 133 14.99 1.18 7.48
C SER A 133 14.54 -0.26 7.27
N ALA A 134 13.49 -0.48 6.48
CA ALA A 134 13.02 -1.82 6.14
C ALA A 134 13.09 -2.06 4.64
N ALA A 135 13.52 -3.25 4.22
CA ALA A 135 13.50 -3.69 2.82
C ALA A 135 12.78 -5.04 2.71
N LEU A 136 11.55 -5.03 2.16
CA LEU A 136 10.66 -6.16 1.96
C LEU A 136 10.45 -6.40 0.47
N ASN A 137 11.49 -6.94 -0.18
CA ASN A 137 11.72 -6.75 -1.62
C ASN A 137 10.81 -7.55 -2.57
N ASP A 138 9.98 -8.47 -2.08
CA ASP A 138 9.08 -9.28 -2.92
C ASP A 138 7.62 -8.80 -2.85
N ARG A 139 6.92 -9.13 -1.75
CA ARG A 139 5.50 -8.79 -1.58
C ARG A 139 5.21 -8.31 -0.16
N LEU A 140 4.45 -7.23 -0.06
CA LEU A 140 3.82 -6.80 1.18
C LEU A 140 2.30 -6.92 1.02
N ILE A 141 1.70 -7.74 1.87
CA ILE A 141 0.26 -8.04 1.85
C ILE A 141 -0.35 -7.56 3.17
N VAL A 142 -1.33 -6.67 3.10
CA VAL A 142 -2.00 -6.06 4.24
C VAL A 142 -3.49 -6.33 4.14
N GLY A 143 -4.07 -7.03 5.12
CA GLY A 143 -5.52 -7.25 5.20
C GLY A 143 -6.09 -8.16 4.11
N LEU A 144 -5.32 -9.14 3.62
CA LEU A 144 -5.83 -10.13 2.67
C LEU A 144 -6.76 -11.11 3.39
N GLY A 145 -8.08 -11.03 3.20
CA GLY A 145 -9.04 -11.88 3.92
C GLY A 145 -9.32 -11.48 5.38
N GLY A 146 -8.40 -10.78 6.06
CA GLY A 146 -8.54 -10.27 7.44
C GLY A 146 -8.43 -8.75 7.53
N GLU A 147 -8.10 -8.26 8.72
CA GLU A 147 -7.87 -6.84 9.01
C GLU A 147 -6.36 -6.56 9.17
N GLY A 148 -5.79 -5.73 8.30
CA GLY A 148 -4.36 -5.39 8.34
C GLY A 148 -4.13 -3.89 8.49
N ALA A 149 -3.17 -3.50 9.33
CA ALA A 149 -2.71 -2.14 9.46
C ALA A 149 -1.21 -2.02 9.20
N LEU A 150 -0.79 -1.02 8.41
CA LEU A 150 0.62 -0.69 8.19
C LEU A 150 0.86 0.79 8.51
N SER A 151 1.86 1.09 9.33
CA SER A 151 2.25 2.47 9.65
C SER A 151 3.75 2.70 9.45
N ILE A 152 4.10 3.77 8.74
CA ILE A 152 5.47 4.25 8.52
C ILE A 152 5.54 5.67 9.08
N LEU A 153 6.23 5.83 10.20
CA LEU A 153 6.11 7.00 11.07
C LEU A 153 7.48 7.60 11.43
N ASP A 154 7.45 8.89 11.74
CA ASP A 154 8.52 9.61 12.43
C ASP A 154 9.90 9.48 11.75
N GLY A 155 9.93 9.51 10.43
CA GLY A 155 11.17 9.43 9.64
C GLY A 155 11.54 8.03 9.15
N ALA A 156 10.76 7.00 9.48
CA ALA A 156 11.06 5.63 9.06
C ALA A 156 11.01 5.46 7.53
N GLU A 157 11.87 4.58 7.02
CA GLU A 157 11.92 4.22 5.60
C GLU A 157 11.48 2.78 5.36
N LEU A 158 10.64 2.57 4.35
CA LEU A 158 10.30 1.26 3.83
C LEU A 158 10.58 1.19 2.32
N VAL A 159 11.25 0.13 1.90
CA VAL A 159 11.33 -0.31 0.51
C VAL A 159 10.58 -1.62 0.38
N SER A 160 9.69 -1.73 -0.60
CA SER A 160 8.97 -2.98 -0.87
C SER A 160 8.87 -3.30 -2.35
N GLY A 161 8.60 -4.57 -2.68
CA GLY A 161 8.26 -5.01 -4.03
C GLY A 161 6.81 -4.66 -4.40
N HIS A 162 5.97 -5.66 -4.65
CA HIS A 162 4.53 -5.47 -4.89
C HIS A 162 3.77 -5.28 -3.57
N VAL A 163 2.73 -4.45 -3.58
CA VAL A 163 1.87 -4.21 -2.43
C VAL A 163 0.42 -4.53 -2.76
N PHE A 164 -0.21 -5.35 -1.94
CA PHE A 164 -1.64 -5.68 -2.01
C PHE A 164 -2.30 -5.33 -0.68
N ALA A 165 -3.32 -4.49 -0.71
CA ALA A 165 -3.99 -4.00 0.48
C ALA A 165 -5.49 -4.24 0.38
N GLY A 166 -6.08 -4.98 1.32
CA GLY A 166 -7.52 -5.11 1.47
C GLY A 166 -8.20 -5.85 0.31
N GLY A 167 -7.59 -6.90 -0.23
CA GLY A 167 -8.23 -7.81 -1.21
C GLY A 167 -8.64 -9.14 -0.58
N SER A 168 -9.41 -9.96 -1.28
CA SER A 168 -9.65 -11.36 -0.88
C SER A 168 -9.05 -12.32 -1.91
N SER A 169 -8.53 -13.46 -1.46
CA SER A 169 -8.17 -14.58 -2.34
C SER A 169 -9.36 -15.52 -2.61
N SER A 170 -10.48 -15.36 -1.90
CA SER A 170 -11.68 -16.16 -2.17
C SER A 170 -12.33 -15.69 -3.47
N ALA A 171 -12.68 -16.62 -4.35
CA ALA A 171 -13.50 -16.37 -5.53
C ALA A 171 -15.01 -16.37 -5.21
N ASP A 172 -15.39 -16.31 -3.93
CA ASP A 172 -16.77 -16.27 -3.48
C ASP A 172 -17.17 -14.83 -3.14
N PRO A 173 -17.84 -14.11 -4.07
CA PRO A 173 -18.26 -12.73 -3.86
C PRO A 173 -19.40 -12.59 -2.85
N THR A 174 -19.96 -13.70 -2.38
CA THR A 174 -21.07 -13.72 -1.42
C THR A 174 -20.59 -13.91 0.01
N ALA A 175 -19.33 -14.30 0.19
CA ALA A 175 -18.78 -14.49 1.51
C ALA A 175 -18.56 -13.11 2.17
N PRO A 176 -19.07 -12.87 3.39
CA PRO A 176 -19.04 -11.57 4.05
C PRO A 176 -17.64 -11.21 4.59
N PHE A 177 -16.57 -11.70 3.95
CA PHE A 177 -15.20 -11.49 4.40
C PHE A 177 -14.83 -10.02 4.25
N ARG A 178 -14.70 -9.35 5.39
CA ARG A 178 -14.20 -7.98 5.47
C ARG A 178 -12.69 -8.01 5.36
N SER A 179 -12.19 -8.19 4.14
CA SER A 179 -10.78 -7.89 3.86
C SER A 179 -10.61 -6.37 4.00
N GLN A 180 -9.85 -5.93 4.99
CA GLN A 180 -9.68 -4.51 5.29
C GLN A 180 -8.20 -4.17 5.47
N ALA A 181 -7.73 -3.14 4.78
CA ALA A 181 -6.41 -2.57 5.00
C ALA A 181 -6.50 -1.09 5.42
N ASP A 182 -5.71 -0.71 6.43
CA ASP A 182 -5.45 0.70 6.79
C ASP A 182 -3.95 0.98 6.75
N ILE A 183 -3.53 1.83 5.83
CA ILE A 183 -2.12 2.18 5.62
C ILE A 183 -1.91 3.66 5.91
N LEU A 184 -0.88 3.96 6.68
CA LEU A 184 -0.49 5.31 7.07
C LEU A 184 1.01 5.54 6.82
N VAL A 185 1.35 6.53 6.00
CA VAL A 185 2.70 7.08 5.89
C VAL A 185 2.63 8.52 6.39
N LYS A 186 3.34 8.85 7.46
CA LYS A 186 3.14 10.13 8.13
C LYS A 186 4.43 10.74 8.68
N GLY A 187 4.55 12.04 8.50
CA GLY A 187 5.54 12.88 9.15
C GLY A 187 6.76 13.16 8.28
N PRO A 188 7.49 14.25 8.55
CA PRO A 188 8.66 14.62 7.77
C PRO A 188 9.72 13.51 7.78
N GLY A 189 10.23 13.18 6.60
CA GLY A 189 11.26 12.15 6.42
C GLY A 189 10.71 10.72 6.37
N SER A 190 9.44 10.48 6.71
CA SER A 190 8.84 9.16 6.52
C SER A 190 8.70 8.87 5.04
N ARG A 191 9.26 7.75 4.59
CA ARG A 191 9.41 7.46 3.17
C ARG A 191 9.02 6.02 2.84
N TRP A 192 8.27 5.85 1.76
CA TRP A 192 7.96 4.53 1.22
C TRP A 192 8.27 4.44 -0.27
N VAL A 193 9.20 3.56 -0.63
CA VAL A 193 9.50 3.20 -2.02
C VAL A 193 8.86 1.85 -2.36
N ILE A 194 8.00 1.84 -3.35
CA ILE A 194 7.33 0.65 -3.90
C ILE A 194 7.93 0.40 -5.28
N ASN A 195 8.84 -0.57 -5.39
CA ASN A 195 9.61 -0.85 -6.59
C ASN A 195 8.75 -1.36 -7.77
N SER A 196 7.48 -1.64 -7.52
CA SER A 196 6.56 -2.20 -8.51
C SER A 196 5.18 -1.54 -8.39
N GLN A 197 4.14 -2.32 -8.07
CA GLN A 197 2.75 -1.87 -8.09
C GLN A 197 2.14 -1.87 -6.69
N LEU A 198 1.28 -0.87 -6.45
CA LEU A 198 0.41 -0.77 -5.29
C LEU A 198 -1.05 -1.03 -5.72
N TRP A 199 -1.72 -1.95 -5.05
CA TRP A 199 -3.12 -2.29 -5.29
C TRP A 199 -3.91 -2.06 -4.00
N LEU A 200 -4.78 -1.06 -3.97
CA LEU A 200 -5.66 -0.75 -2.85
C LEU A 200 -7.06 -1.30 -3.13
N GLY A 201 -7.56 -2.16 -2.25
CA GLY A 201 -8.88 -2.80 -2.34
C GLY A 201 -8.91 -4.03 -3.22
N GLY A 202 -7.77 -4.56 -3.67
CA GLY A 202 -7.72 -5.69 -4.60
C GLY A 202 -6.50 -6.58 -4.43
N PHE A 203 -6.62 -7.83 -4.87
CA PHE A 203 -5.55 -8.82 -4.89
C PHE A 203 -5.52 -9.51 -6.25
N PHE A 204 -4.31 -9.76 -6.75
CA PHE A 204 -4.08 -10.53 -7.97
C PHE A 204 -3.11 -11.65 -7.62
N ASP A 205 -3.47 -12.86 -7.98
CA ASP A 205 -2.54 -13.97 -7.85
C ASP A 205 -1.41 -13.84 -8.90
N GLU A 206 -0.41 -14.73 -8.80
CA GLU A 206 0.74 -14.74 -9.72
C GLU A 206 0.34 -15.01 -11.18
N THR A 207 -0.87 -15.53 -11.39
CA THR A 207 -1.44 -15.78 -12.73
C THR A 207 -2.19 -14.57 -13.27
N GLY A 208 -2.24 -13.46 -12.52
CA GLY A 208 -2.97 -12.25 -12.87
C GLY A 208 -4.48 -12.39 -12.73
N ARG A 209 -4.98 -13.45 -12.07
CA ARG A 209 -6.40 -13.59 -11.77
C ARG A 209 -6.73 -12.70 -10.58
N GLY A 210 -7.59 -11.72 -10.81
CA GLY A 210 -8.12 -10.87 -9.76
C GLY A 210 -9.00 -11.68 -8.83
N GLY A 211 -8.74 -11.58 -7.52
CA GLY A 211 -9.69 -12.00 -6.50
C GLY A 211 -10.82 -10.98 -6.36
N ASP A 212 -11.79 -11.28 -5.50
CA ASP A 212 -12.82 -10.33 -5.13
C ASP A 212 -12.20 -9.12 -4.40
N GLY A 213 -12.77 -7.95 -4.63
CA GLY A 213 -12.35 -6.72 -3.97
C GLY A 213 -12.66 -6.73 -2.48
N GLY A 214 -11.88 -5.97 -1.72
CA GLY A 214 -12.16 -5.66 -0.32
C GLY A 214 -12.03 -4.16 -0.08
N SER A 215 -11.91 -3.77 1.20
CA SER A 215 -11.80 -2.38 1.60
C SER A 215 -10.35 -1.98 1.87
N ALA A 216 -9.90 -0.85 1.34
CA ALA A 216 -8.58 -0.31 1.68
C ALA A 216 -8.61 1.21 1.88
N ARG A 217 -7.87 1.67 2.87
CA ARG A 217 -7.58 3.09 3.09
C ARG A 217 -6.09 3.29 3.15
N MET A 218 -5.59 4.24 2.38
CA MET A 218 -4.20 4.72 2.46
C MET A 218 -4.17 6.22 2.70
N ARG A 219 -3.30 6.66 3.61
CA ARG A 219 -3.08 8.07 3.92
C ARG A 219 -1.59 8.39 3.89
N VAL A 220 -1.21 9.39 3.10
CA VAL A 220 0.13 9.97 3.03
C VAL A 220 0.03 11.40 3.54
N LEU A 221 0.63 11.68 4.70
CA LEU A 221 0.33 12.87 5.49
C LEU A 221 1.57 13.60 5.99
N ASP A 222 1.43 14.91 6.17
CA ASP A 222 2.30 15.76 6.99
C ASP A 222 3.80 15.67 6.65
N GLY A 223 4.15 15.81 5.37
CA GLY A 223 5.55 15.83 4.93
C GLY A 223 6.14 14.46 4.58
N ALA A 224 5.30 13.43 4.50
CA ALA A 224 5.70 12.09 4.07
C ALA A 224 5.90 12.00 2.55
N GLU A 225 6.73 11.06 2.12
CA GLU A 225 7.00 10.76 0.70
C GLU A 225 6.61 9.32 0.35
N VAL A 226 5.91 9.14 -0.77
CA VAL A 226 5.68 7.82 -1.39
C VAL A 226 6.13 7.86 -2.85
N ILE A 227 6.96 6.88 -3.22
CA ILE A 227 7.44 6.66 -4.59
C ILE A 227 6.92 5.30 -5.04
N VAL A 228 6.21 5.23 -6.15
CA VAL A 228 5.61 3.99 -6.67
C VAL A 228 5.57 3.97 -8.19
N GLY A 229 5.83 2.82 -8.80
CA GLY A 229 5.71 2.70 -10.26
C GLY A 229 4.27 2.96 -10.73
N SER A 230 3.31 2.24 -10.14
CA SER A 230 1.88 2.48 -10.36
C SER A 230 1.03 2.10 -9.16
N ALA A 231 0.09 2.96 -8.79
CA ALA A 231 -0.96 2.67 -7.81
C ALA A 231 -2.32 2.54 -8.49
N SER A 232 -3.05 1.48 -8.13
CA SER A 232 -4.44 1.27 -8.53
C SER A 232 -5.35 1.27 -7.31
N VAL A 233 -6.34 2.15 -7.31
CA VAL A 233 -7.30 2.34 -6.21
C VAL A 233 -8.64 1.74 -6.63
N ALA A 234 -9.06 0.69 -5.92
CA ALA A 234 -10.21 -0.16 -6.23
C ALA A 234 -10.16 -0.77 -7.65
N PRO A 235 -9.12 -1.55 -7.98
CA PRO A 235 -8.94 -2.11 -9.32
C PRO A 235 -9.83 -3.31 -9.65
N THR A 236 -10.44 -3.95 -8.65
CA THR A 236 -11.23 -5.19 -8.81
C THR A 236 -12.71 -4.98 -8.55
N ARG A 237 -13.53 -5.93 -9.00
CA ARG A 237 -14.97 -5.94 -8.74
C ARG A 237 -15.24 -6.00 -7.24
N GLY A 238 -16.15 -5.14 -6.76
CA GLY A 238 -16.54 -5.10 -5.34
C GLY A 238 -15.50 -4.44 -4.43
N ALA A 239 -14.39 -3.94 -4.98
CA ALA A 239 -13.39 -3.21 -4.21
C ALA A 239 -13.92 -1.85 -3.80
N GLU A 240 -13.64 -1.43 -2.56
CA GLU A 240 -13.88 -0.09 -2.07
C GLU A 240 -12.58 0.47 -1.51
N ALA A 241 -11.96 1.42 -2.19
CA ALA A 241 -10.66 1.93 -1.76
C ALA A 241 -10.57 3.45 -1.75
N SER A 242 -9.83 3.98 -0.79
CA SER A 242 -9.55 5.41 -0.66
C SER A 242 -8.06 5.68 -0.49
N LEU A 243 -7.58 6.74 -1.15
CA LEU A 243 -6.23 7.29 -0.99
C LEU A 243 -6.34 8.78 -0.65
N THR A 244 -5.66 9.20 0.41
CA THR A 244 -5.54 10.61 0.79
C THR A 244 -4.08 11.02 0.77
N ILE A 245 -3.75 12.08 0.05
CA ILE A 245 -2.41 12.68 -0.02
C ILE A 245 -2.58 14.13 0.45
N SER A 246 -2.12 14.44 1.67
CA SER A 246 -2.42 15.73 2.30
C SER A 246 -1.27 16.26 3.14
N GLY A 247 -1.18 17.58 3.24
CA GLY A 247 -0.25 18.28 4.11
C GLY A 247 0.94 18.86 3.35
N GLN A 248 1.44 19.98 3.87
CA GLN A 248 2.57 20.68 3.27
C GLN A 248 3.82 19.80 3.28
N GLY A 249 4.51 19.74 2.14
CA GLY A 249 5.71 18.92 1.96
C GLY A 249 5.42 17.44 1.73
N THR A 250 4.15 17.02 1.77
CA THR A 250 3.78 15.66 1.37
C THR A 250 3.98 15.50 -0.13
N HIS A 251 4.68 14.43 -0.51
CA HIS A 251 5.05 14.15 -1.90
C HIS A 251 4.58 12.75 -2.33
N TRP A 252 4.02 12.68 -3.52
CA TRP A 252 3.75 11.43 -4.22
C TRP A 252 4.41 11.45 -5.60
N ASP A 253 5.26 10.47 -5.87
CA ASP A 253 5.84 10.21 -7.19
C ASP A 253 5.36 8.86 -7.69
N GLY A 254 4.53 8.86 -8.74
CA GLY A 254 4.03 7.62 -9.32
C GLY A 254 2.69 7.74 -10.02
N THR A 255 2.41 6.78 -10.88
CA THR A 255 1.15 6.71 -11.63
C THR A 255 -0.04 6.43 -10.69
N ILE A 256 -1.19 7.08 -10.91
CA ILE A 256 -2.43 6.83 -10.15
C ILE A 256 -3.58 6.44 -11.09
N PHE A 257 -4.18 5.27 -10.83
CA PHE A 257 -5.42 4.78 -11.44
C PHE A 257 -6.51 4.70 -10.36
N VAL A 258 -7.71 5.22 -10.64
CA VAL A 258 -8.84 5.24 -9.68
C VAL A 258 -10.04 4.56 -10.29
N GLY A 259 -10.59 3.55 -9.61
CA GLY A 259 -11.66 2.71 -10.13
C GLY A 259 -11.18 1.87 -11.32
N GLY A 260 -10.02 1.20 -11.21
CA GLY A 260 -9.54 0.31 -12.27
C GLY A 260 -8.01 0.25 -12.37
N ARG A 261 -7.53 -0.21 -13.54
CA ARG A 261 -6.09 -0.38 -13.87
C ARG A 261 -5.79 0.08 -15.29
N ARG A 262 -4.51 0.20 -15.64
CA ARG A 262 -4.08 0.55 -17.01
C ARG A 262 -4.53 -0.51 -18.02
N HIS A 263 -5.06 -0.06 -19.15
CA HIS A 263 -5.53 -0.93 -20.25
C HIS A 263 -4.39 -1.62 -21.03
N SER A 264 -3.13 -1.16 -20.91
CA SER A 264 -2.00 -1.76 -21.63
C SER A 264 -1.58 -3.13 -21.09
N ASP A 265 -2.12 -3.58 -19.96
CA ASP A 265 -1.92 -4.94 -19.48
C ASP A 265 -2.80 -5.88 -20.32
N PRO A 266 -2.24 -6.76 -21.16
CA PRO A 266 -2.97 -7.53 -22.19
C PRO A 266 -3.95 -8.59 -21.62
N PHE A 267 -4.25 -8.54 -20.32
CA PHE A 267 -5.23 -9.41 -19.68
C PHE A 267 -6.63 -8.82 -19.83
N VAL A 268 -7.43 -9.49 -20.66
CA VAL A 268 -8.89 -9.36 -20.84
C VAL A 268 -9.58 -9.04 -19.51
N VAL A 269 -10.04 -7.80 -19.33
CA VAL A 269 -10.83 -7.36 -18.18
C VAL A 269 -12.31 -7.52 -18.53
N THR A 270 -12.93 -8.60 -18.05
CA THR A 270 -14.39 -8.70 -17.98
C THR A 270 -14.83 -8.12 -16.63
N ALA A 271 -15.30 -6.87 -16.62
CA ALA A 271 -15.96 -6.15 -15.53
C ALA A 271 -15.16 -5.97 -14.22
N SER A 272 -14.49 -4.82 -14.05
CA SER A 272 -13.99 -4.39 -12.73
C SER A 272 -14.87 -3.27 -12.18
N ALA A 273 -15.85 -3.64 -11.36
CA ALA A 273 -16.80 -2.72 -10.73
C ALA A 273 -16.32 -2.20 -9.36
N GLY A 274 -15.08 -1.74 -9.27
CA GLY A 274 -14.53 -1.16 -8.04
C GLY A 274 -14.97 0.31 -7.86
N VAL A 275 -15.09 0.74 -6.61
CA VAL A 275 -15.36 2.13 -6.20
C VAL A 275 -14.11 2.71 -5.56
N GLY A 276 -13.41 3.58 -6.28
CA GLY A 276 -12.17 4.21 -5.84
C GLY A 276 -12.35 5.70 -5.57
N SER A 277 -11.72 6.22 -4.51
CA SER A 277 -11.65 7.65 -4.25
C SER A 277 -10.21 8.12 -3.95
N VAL A 278 -9.82 9.25 -4.53
CA VAL A 278 -8.55 9.92 -4.25
C VAL A 278 -8.79 11.36 -3.86
N VAL A 279 -8.19 11.81 -2.76
CA VAL A 279 -8.20 13.21 -2.32
C VAL A 279 -6.77 13.70 -2.16
N ILE A 280 -6.45 14.80 -2.84
CA ILE A 280 -5.15 15.47 -2.78
C ILE A 280 -5.40 16.87 -2.21
N SER A 281 -4.78 17.23 -1.09
CA SER A 281 -5.11 18.48 -0.39
C SER A 281 -3.97 19.12 0.41
N ASP A 282 -4.26 20.30 0.96
CA ASP A 282 -3.49 20.98 2.00
C ASP A 282 -2.00 21.18 1.67
N GLY A 283 -1.71 21.52 0.41
CA GLY A 283 -0.34 21.82 -0.03
C GLY A 283 0.49 20.59 -0.43
N ALA A 284 -0.15 19.43 -0.62
CA ALA A 284 0.50 18.25 -1.15
C ALA A 284 0.88 18.42 -2.63
N PHE A 285 1.98 17.76 -3.03
CA PHE A 285 2.46 17.71 -4.41
C PHE A 285 2.42 16.27 -4.94
N VAL A 286 1.89 16.10 -6.15
CA VAL A 286 1.83 14.80 -6.84
C VAL A 286 2.45 14.92 -8.23
N GLU A 287 3.47 14.12 -8.49
CA GLU A 287 4.04 13.91 -9.82
C GLU A 287 3.63 12.52 -10.31
N ALA A 288 2.82 12.47 -11.38
CA ALA A 288 2.28 11.23 -11.90
C ALA A 288 2.60 11.09 -13.39
N VAL A 289 3.11 9.91 -13.77
CA VAL A 289 3.30 9.60 -15.19
C VAL A 289 1.95 9.54 -15.90
N CYS A 290 0.98 8.80 -15.35
CA CYS A 290 -0.40 8.77 -15.85
C CYS A 290 -1.36 9.13 -14.71
N LEU A 291 -2.46 9.79 -15.04
CA LEU A 291 -3.56 10.05 -14.12
C LEU A 291 -4.86 9.62 -14.80
N ALA A 292 -5.54 8.63 -14.24
CA ALA A 292 -6.76 8.15 -14.86
C ALA A 292 -7.83 7.74 -13.83
N VAL A 293 -9.07 8.13 -14.11
CA VAL A 293 -10.21 8.01 -13.18
C VAL A 293 -11.37 7.34 -13.90
N GLY A 294 -11.93 6.26 -13.34
CA GLY A 294 -12.98 5.47 -14.01
C GLY A 294 -12.46 4.74 -15.25
N THR A 295 -11.36 4.00 -15.09
CA THR A 295 -10.61 3.39 -16.21
C THR A 295 -11.13 2.05 -16.67
N SER A 296 -12.22 1.55 -16.08
CA SER A 296 -12.72 0.21 -16.39
C SER A 296 -14.24 0.15 -16.48
N PHE A 297 -14.75 -0.82 -17.23
CA PHE A 297 -16.20 -1.09 -17.30
C PHE A 297 -16.81 -1.31 -15.92
N ASP A 298 -17.95 -0.64 -15.69
CA ASP A 298 -18.73 -0.65 -14.44
C ASP A 298 -17.99 -0.11 -13.20
N SER A 299 -16.79 0.42 -13.36
CA SER A 299 -16.06 1.07 -12.27
C SER A 299 -16.58 2.47 -11.97
N LYS A 300 -16.38 2.90 -10.73
CA LYS A 300 -16.54 4.29 -10.32
C LYS A 300 -15.24 4.81 -9.71
N GLY A 301 -14.71 5.88 -10.29
CA GLY A 301 -13.55 6.59 -9.76
C GLY A 301 -13.90 8.04 -9.47
N ASP A 302 -13.52 8.52 -8.30
CA ASP A 302 -13.65 9.91 -7.90
C ASP A 302 -12.29 10.46 -7.47
N MET A 303 -11.84 11.55 -8.08
CA MET A 303 -10.61 12.26 -7.69
C MET A 303 -10.91 13.72 -7.38
N THR A 304 -10.41 14.20 -6.25
CA THR A 304 -10.53 15.61 -5.82
C THR A 304 -9.15 16.20 -5.53
N VAL A 305 -8.83 17.31 -6.19
CA VAL A 305 -7.62 18.12 -5.95
C VAL A 305 -8.06 19.45 -5.36
N ILE A 306 -7.68 19.72 -4.11
CA ILE A 306 -8.34 20.78 -3.34
C ILE A 306 -7.42 21.58 -2.43
N GLY A 307 -7.70 22.88 -2.32
CA GLY A 307 -6.99 23.76 -1.39
C GLY A 307 -5.76 24.43 -2.00
N PRO A 308 -5.36 25.58 -1.44
CA PRO A 308 -4.25 26.37 -1.95
C PRO A 308 -2.91 25.64 -1.79
N GLY A 309 -2.04 25.77 -2.78
CA GLY A 309 -0.72 25.13 -2.79
C GLY A 309 -0.74 23.65 -3.17
N THR A 310 -1.91 23.02 -3.25
CA THR A 310 -2.07 21.65 -3.72
C THR A 310 -1.86 21.59 -5.24
N HIS A 311 -0.96 20.73 -5.70
CA HIS A 311 -0.59 20.69 -7.11
C HIS A 311 -0.32 19.26 -7.61
N VAL A 312 -0.94 18.92 -8.74
CA VAL A 312 -0.74 17.67 -9.47
C VAL A 312 -0.12 17.98 -10.83
N VAL A 313 0.96 17.28 -11.17
CA VAL A 313 1.55 17.27 -12.52
C VAL A 313 1.37 15.88 -13.10
N ALA A 314 0.72 15.79 -14.27
CA ALA A 314 0.42 14.53 -14.93
C ALA A 314 1.06 14.46 -16.34
N GLY A 315 1.52 13.28 -16.75
CA GLY A 315 1.94 12.99 -18.13
C GLY A 315 3.45 13.10 -18.40
N VAL A 316 4.26 13.39 -17.38
CA VAL A 316 5.72 13.50 -17.51
C VAL A 316 6.37 12.26 -16.90
N ALA A 317 7.00 11.40 -17.71
CA ALA A 317 7.90 10.38 -17.19
C ALA A 317 9.37 10.74 -17.46
N PRO A 318 10.28 10.38 -16.54
CA PRO A 318 11.68 10.21 -16.87
C PRO A 318 11.82 9.24 -18.05
N GLY A 319 12.49 9.67 -19.12
CA GLY A 319 12.75 8.83 -20.30
C GLY A 319 11.75 8.95 -21.46
N GLY A 320 10.85 9.94 -21.45
CA GLY A 320 10.04 10.30 -22.62
C GLY A 320 8.79 9.44 -22.84
N PHE A 321 8.41 8.61 -21.87
CA PHE A 321 7.07 8.05 -21.84
C PHE A 321 6.08 9.12 -21.39
N SER A 322 4.99 9.27 -22.12
CA SER A 322 3.94 10.23 -21.80
C SER A 322 2.61 9.48 -21.77
N CYS A 323 1.83 9.68 -20.71
CA CYS A 323 0.47 9.16 -20.60
C CYS A 323 -0.56 10.30 -20.59
N GLU A 324 -1.70 10.03 -21.18
CA GLU A 324 -2.87 10.92 -21.14
C GLU A 324 -3.43 11.03 -19.72
N THR A 325 -4.13 12.14 -19.47
CA THR A 325 -4.98 12.29 -18.29
C THR A 325 -6.41 11.92 -18.66
N ASP A 326 -6.92 10.84 -18.11
CA ASP A 326 -8.21 10.28 -18.53
C ASP A 326 -9.28 10.36 -17.45
N VAL A 327 -10.49 10.79 -17.82
CA VAL A 327 -11.65 10.84 -16.94
C VAL A 327 -12.83 10.12 -17.58
N GLY A 328 -13.15 8.94 -17.03
CA GLY A 328 -14.16 8.00 -17.51
C GLY A 328 -13.84 7.44 -18.89
N VAL A 329 -12.78 6.62 -18.97
CA VAL A 329 -12.43 5.92 -20.22
C VAL A 329 -13.49 4.87 -20.52
N PHE A 330 -13.74 3.98 -19.56
CA PHE A 330 -14.69 2.88 -19.68
C PHE A 330 -15.66 2.81 -18.48
N GLY A 331 -15.48 3.64 -17.46
CA GLY A 331 -16.33 3.68 -16.27
C GLY A 331 -16.84 5.09 -15.95
N GLU A 332 -17.46 5.23 -14.79
CA GLU A 332 -17.84 6.53 -14.23
C GLU A 332 -16.61 7.18 -13.59
N GLY A 333 -15.98 8.12 -14.29
CA GLY A 333 -14.86 8.90 -13.76
C GLY A 333 -15.25 10.33 -13.42
N SER A 334 -14.89 10.81 -12.24
CA SER A 334 -15.08 12.20 -11.83
C SER A 334 -13.77 12.81 -11.35
N LEU A 335 -13.38 13.95 -11.93
CA LEU A 335 -12.26 14.76 -11.48
C LEU A 335 -12.75 16.14 -11.07
N SER A 336 -12.44 16.55 -9.84
CA SER A 336 -12.78 17.87 -9.30
C SER A 336 -11.52 18.63 -8.88
N VAL A 337 -11.32 19.82 -9.41
CA VAL A 337 -10.26 20.76 -9.02
C VAL A 337 -10.90 21.95 -8.34
N MET A 338 -10.64 22.11 -7.04
CA MET A 338 -11.45 22.97 -6.19
C MET A 338 -10.63 23.87 -5.27
N ARG A 339 -11.18 25.04 -4.93
CA ARG A 339 -10.70 25.94 -3.87
C ARG A 339 -9.18 26.20 -3.90
N GLY A 340 -8.61 26.48 -5.07
CA GLY A 340 -7.20 26.81 -5.22
C GLY A 340 -6.28 25.63 -5.56
N GLY A 341 -6.84 24.44 -5.78
CA GLY A 341 -6.08 23.29 -6.27
C GLY A 341 -5.65 23.46 -7.72
N ARG A 342 -4.53 22.84 -8.12
CA ARG A 342 -3.99 22.92 -9.47
C ARG A 342 -3.70 21.54 -10.06
N VAL A 343 -4.07 21.34 -11.31
CA VAL A 343 -3.67 20.18 -12.13
C VAL A 343 -3.04 20.68 -13.42
N ASP A 344 -1.83 20.23 -13.72
CA ASP A 344 -1.15 20.45 -15.00
C ASP A 344 -0.95 19.09 -15.70
N ALA A 345 -1.75 18.83 -16.73
CA ALA A 345 -1.52 17.73 -17.66
C ALA A 345 -0.53 18.20 -18.73
N SER A 346 0.44 17.36 -19.09
CA SER A 346 1.54 17.72 -19.99
C SER A 346 1.33 17.34 -21.45
N ILE A 347 0.27 16.60 -21.77
CA ILE A 347 -0.09 16.17 -23.13
C ILE A 347 -1.60 16.29 -23.34
N THR A 348 -2.32 15.17 -23.43
CA THR A 348 -3.75 15.16 -23.77
C THR A 348 -4.54 14.83 -22.53
N THR A 349 -5.65 15.53 -22.35
CA THR A 349 -6.70 15.15 -21.41
C THR A 349 -7.92 14.68 -22.19
N ALA A 350 -8.40 13.47 -21.90
CA ALA A 350 -9.63 12.94 -22.46
C ALA A 350 -10.71 12.79 -21.38
N VAL A 351 -11.90 13.33 -21.64
CA VAL A 351 -13.08 13.16 -20.77
C VAL A 351 -14.17 12.45 -21.56
N GLY A 352 -14.56 11.25 -21.11
CA GLY A 352 -15.57 10.43 -21.77
C GLY A 352 -15.14 9.80 -23.07
N PHE A 353 -13.98 9.16 -23.08
CA PHE A 353 -13.39 8.58 -24.29
C PHE A 353 -14.31 7.56 -24.99
N THR A 354 -14.98 6.69 -24.24
CA THR A 354 -15.86 5.65 -24.82
C THR A 354 -17.31 6.13 -24.94
N PRO A 355 -17.89 6.22 -26.15
CA PRO A 355 -19.28 6.62 -26.32
C PRO A 355 -20.26 5.67 -25.61
N GLY A 356 -21.25 6.23 -24.92
CA GLY A 356 -22.35 5.48 -24.30
C GLY A 356 -22.03 4.78 -22.97
N VAL A 357 -20.84 5.01 -22.41
CA VAL A 357 -20.41 4.38 -21.15
C VAL A 357 -20.20 5.44 -20.06
N GLY A 358 -20.85 5.25 -18.92
CA GLY A 358 -20.75 6.14 -17.76
C GLY A 358 -21.25 7.57 -17.97
N THR A 359 -21.06 8.42 -16.96
CA THR A 359 -21.27 9.88 -17.02
C THR A 359 -20.04 10.62 -16.50
N PRO A 360 -18.93 10.64 -17.27
CA PRO A 360 -17.70 11.26 -16.80
C PRO A 360 -17.87 12.74 -16.54
N SER A 361 -17.19 13.24 -15.51
CA SER A 361 -17.26 14.66 -15.16
C SER A 361 -15.91 15.27 -14.80
N LEU A 362 -15.66 16.46 -15.35
CA LEU A 362 -14.58 17.35 -14.93
C LEU A 362 -15.17 18.64 -14.36
N VAL A 363 -14.79 18.98 -13.14
CA VAL A 363 -15.23 20.21 -12.46
C VAL A 363 -14.01 21.04 -12.07
N VAL A 364 -13.99 22.32 -12.47
CA VAL A 364 -12.98 23.30 -12.04
C VAL A 364 -13.71 24.47 -11.39
N ASP A 365 -13.61 24.58 -10.06
CA ASP A 365 -14.41 25.54 -9.30
C ASP A 365 -13.66 26.18 -8.13
N GLY A 366 -14.04 27.40 -7.77
CA GLY A 366 -13.42 28.19 -6.72
C GLY A 366 -12.21 29.00 -7.18
N ALA A 367 -12.01 30.14 -6.52
CA ALA A 367 -10.94 31.08 -6.83
C ALA A 367 -9.56 30.40 -6.75
N GLY A 368 -8.74 30.63 -7.77
CA GLY A 368 -7.38 30.10 -7.88
C GLY A 368 -7.28 28.63 -8.31
N SER A 369 -8.40 27.94 -8.53
CA SER A 369 -8.38 26.58 -9.09
C SER A 369 -7.98 26.60 -10.56
N VAL A 370 -7.08 25.71 -10.96
CA VAL A 370 -6.51 25.67 -12.33
C VAL A 370 -6.48 24.24 -12.86
N PHE A 371 -6.95 24.05 -14.08
CA PHE A 371 -6.72 22.81 -14.84
C PHE A 371 -6.08 23.15 -16.19
N ALA A 372 -4.78 22.91 -16.32
CA ALA A 372 -4.04 23.19 -17.55
C ALA A 372 -3.75 21.90 -18.33
N THR A 373 -3.91 21.96 -19.64
CA THR A 373 -3.64 20.84 -20.55
C THR A 373 -3.35 21.35 -21.97
N PRO A 374 -2.33 20.84 -22.68
CA PRO A 374 -2.05 21.21 -24.07
C PRO A 374 -3.15 20.81 -25.04
N GLU A 375 -3.75 19.63 -24.86
CA GLU A 375 -4.80 19.12 -25.72
C GLU A 375 -5.97 18.59 -24.88
N PHE A 376 -7.19 18.93 -25.30
CA PHE A 376 -8.39 18.55 -24.58
C PHE A 376 -9.41 17.88 -25.50
N VAL A 377 -9.71 16.62 -25.20
CA VAL A 377 -10.64 15.78 -25.96
C VAL A 377 -11.88 15.50 -25.11
N ILE A 378 -13.04 15.72 -25.70
CA ILE A 378 -14.34 15.47 -25.06
C ILE A 378 -15.09 14.46 -25.90
N GLY A 379 -15.50 13.36 -25.29
CA GLY A 379 -16.29 12.32 -25.93
C GLY A 379 -17.55 11.95 -25.15
N GLY A 380 -18.36 11.09 -25.77
CA GLY A 380 -19.51 10.45 -25.13
C GLY A 380 -20.48 11.42 -24.46
N ASN A 381 -20.86 11.10 -23.22
CA ASN A 381 -21.79 11.86 -22.38
C ASN A 381 -21.07 12.72 -21.33
N ALA A 382 -19.82 13.14 -21.59
CA ALA A 382 -19.00 13.88 -20.66
C ALA A 382 -19.65 15.21 -20.22
N ARG A 383 -19.45 15.58 -18.94
CA ARG A 383 -19.89 16.85 -18.37
C ARG A 383 -18.70 17.65 -17.88
N ILE A 384 -18.54 18.87 -18.39
CA ILE A 384 -17.49 19.79 -17.94
C ILE A 384 -18.13 21.02 -17.33
N ASN A 385 -17.72 21.38 -16.12
CA ASN A 385 -18.24 22.53 -15.40
C ASN A 385 -17.08 23.41 -14.91
N ILE A 386 -16.96 24.62 -15.47
CA ILE A 386 -15.96 25.61 -15.08
C ILE A 386 -16.72 26.85 -14.61
N ARG A 387 -16.56 27.24 -13.34
CA ARG A 387 -17.35 28.34 -12.74
C ARG A 387 -16.51 29.51 -12.26
N ALA A 388 -15.57 29.25 -11.36
CA ALA A 388 -14.74 30.27 -10.71
C ALA A 388 -13.24 29.95 -10.70
N GLY A 389 -12.83 28.93 -11.45
CA GLY A 389 -11.44 28.59 -11.75
C GLY A 389 -11.16 28.65 -13.26
N GLY A 390 -9.90 28.42 -13.65
CA GLY A 390 -9.44 28.38 -15.04
C GLY A 390 -8.17 27.58 -15.14
#